data_AF-S8CPB5-F1
#
_entry.id   AF-S8CPB5-F1
#
_cell.length_a   1.000
_cell.length_b   1.000
_cell.length_c   1.000
_cell.angle_alpha   90.00
_cell.angle_beta   90.00
_cell.angle_gamma   90.00
#
_symmetry.space_group_name_H-M   'P 1'
#
loop_
_entity.id
_entity.type
_entity.pdbx_description
1 polymer ?
#
loop_
_entity_poly.entity_id
_entity_poly.type
_entity_poly.pdbx_seq_one_letter_code
_entity_poly.pdbx_strand_id
1 'polypeptide(L)' 'IVILVNGSPICSFNLERGIRQGDPLAPFLYLIVAETFTQLLRIQNNRGLL' A
#
# COMPACT_ATOMS: atom_id res chain seq x y z
N ILE A 1 -1.62 17.41 4.89
CA ILE A 1 -2.98 16.87 4.57
C ILE A 1 -3.93 17.34 5.64
N VAL A 2 -5.05 17.98 5.32
CA VAL A 2 -6.08 18.30 6.33
C VAL A 2 -7.04 17.12 6.39
N ILE A 3 -7.14 16.48 7.55
CA ILE A 3 -8.13 15.42 7.79
C ILE A 3 -9.31 16.03 8.52
N LEU A 4 -10.52 15.74 8.05
CA LEU A 4 -11.74 16.08 8.75
C LEU A 4 -12.11 14.93 9.69
N VAL A 5 -12.16 15.20 10.99
CA VAL A 5 -12.71 14.28 11.99
C VAL A 5 -14.03 14.86 12.46
N ASN A 6 -15.12 14.13 12.23
CA ASN A 6 -16.49 14.61 12.48
C ASN A 6 -16.80 15.96 11.80
N GLY A 7 -16.27 16.17 10.59
CA GLY A 7 -16.44 17.40 9.83
C GLY A 7 -15.57 18.58 10.27
N SER A 8 -14.82 18.45 11.36
CA SER A 8 -13.88 19.46 11.84
C SER A 8 -12.46 19.19 11.32
N PRO A 9 -11.77 20.19 10.74
CA PRO A 9 -10.39 20.03 10.30
C PRO A 9 -9.47 19.87 11.50
N ILE A 10 -8.70 18.78 11.51
CA ILE A 10 -7.63 18.56 12.49
C ILE A 10 -6.29 19.05 11.92
N CYS A 11 -5.26 19.08 12.77
CA CYS A 11 -3.91 19.48 12.34
C CYS A 11 -3.45 18.64 11.15
N SER A 12 -2.71 19.28 10.25
CA SER A 12 -2.17 18.57 9.11
C SER A 12 -0.97 17.75 9.51
N PHE A 13 -0.91 16.50 9.09
CA PHE A 13 0.30 15.68 9.16
C PHE A 13 0.82 15.33 7.76
N ASN A 14 2.09 14.95 7.74
CA ASN A 14 2.76 14.41 6.56
C ASN A 14 2.55 12.89 6.54
N LEU A 15 2.08 12.37 5.41
CA LEU A 15 2.04 10.92 5.19
C LEU A 15 3.47 10.43 4.99
N GLU A 16 3.95 9.58 5.90
CA GLU A 16 5.27 8.93 5.76
C GLU A 16 5.22 7.67 4.90
N ARG A 17 4.04 7.06 4.77
CA ARG A 17 3.83 5.81 4.03
C ARG A 17 2.46 5.79 3.36
N GLY A 18 2.36 4.96 2.32
CA GLY A 18 1.12 4.73 1.58
C GLY A 18 0.84 5.78 0.52
N ILE A 19 -0.09 5.45 -0.37
CA ILE A 19 -0.53 6.30 -1.47
C ILE A 19 -1.92 6.82 -1.16
N ARG A 20 -2.21 8.03 -1.64
CA ARG A 20 -3.51 8.64 -1.42
C ARG A 20 -4.61 7.82 -2.10
N GLN A 21 -5.74 7.67 -1.42
CA GLN A 21 -6.92 7.10 -2.04
C GLN A 21 -7.34 7.98 -3.24
N GLY A 22 -7.65 7.35 -4.37
CA GLY A 22 -7.96 8.04 -5.61
C GLY A 22 -6.72 8.48 -6.40
N ASP A 23 -5.51 8.17 -5.93
CA ASP A 23 -4.31 8.33 -6.75
C ASP A 23 -4.33 7.32 -7.90
N PRO A 24 -4.23 7.78 -9.16
CA PRO A 24 -4.28 6.90 -10.33
C PRO A 24 -3.15 5.86 -10.38
N LEU A 25 -2.07 6.04 -9.61
CA LEU A 25 -0.95 5.09 -9.55
C LEU A 25 -1.17 3.92 -8.58
N ALA A 26 -2.10 4.04 -7.64
CA ALA A 26 -2.32 3.02 -6.61
C ALA A 26 -2.62 1.62 -7.19
N PRO A 27 -3.44 1.45 -8.25
CA PRO A 27 -3.69 0.14 -8.85
C PRO A 27 -2.44 -0.51 -9.48
N PHE A 28 -1.58 0.29 -10.12
CA PHE A 28 -0.36 -0.21 -10.74
C PHE A 28 0.64 -0.70 -9.70
N LEU A 29 0.80 0.05 -8.62
CA LEU A 29 1.70 -0.33 -7.54
C LEU A 29 1.20 -1.56 -6.77
N TYR A 30 -0.12 -1.71 -6.64
CA TYR A 30 -0.70 -2.96 -6.13
C TYR A 30 -0.32 -4.16 -7.00
N LEU A 31 -0.44 -4.06 -8.33
CA LEU A 31 -0.09 -5.15 -9.24
C LEU A 31 1.39 -5.53 -9.14
N ILE A 32 2.29 -4.56 -9.11
CA ILE A 32 3.74 -4.80 -8.96
C ILE A 32 4.04 -5.55 -7.66
N VAL A 33 3.47 -5.08 -6.54
CA VAL A 33 3.70 -5.71 -5.23
C VAL A 33 3.05 -7.11 -5.18
N ALA A 34 1.84 -7.26 -5.69
CA ALA A 34 1.14 -8.55 -5.68
C ALA A 34 1.87 -9.61 -6.52
N GLU A 35 2.37 -9.23 -7.69
CA GLU A 35 3.12 -10.13 -8.56
C GLU A 35 4.44 -10.55 -7.90
N THR A 36 5.24 -9.58 -7.45
CA THR A 36 6.52 -9.85 -6.78
C THR A 36 6.34 -10.68 -5.51
N PHE A 37 5.33 -10.39 -4.70
CA PHE A 37 4.98 -11.17 -3.52
C PHE A 37 4.61 -12.62 -3.89
N THR A 38 3.79 -12.80 -4.92
CA THR A 38 3.42 -14.15 -5.40
C THR A 38 4.64 -14.95 -5.84
N GLN A 39 5.61 -14.32 -6.52
CA GLN A 39 6.85 -15.00 -6.91
C GLN A 39 7.69 -15.38 -5.68
N LEU A 40 7.80 -14.49 -4.68
CA LEU A 40 8.51 -14.79 -3.45
C LEU A 40 7.90 -15.99 -2.73
N LEU A 41 6.57 -16.06 -2.62
CA LEU A 41 5.88 -17.22 -2.04
C LEU A 41 6.20 -18.52 -2.79
N ARG A 42 6.20 -18.50 -4.13
CA ARG A 42 6.59 -19.66 -4.94
C ARG A 42 8.03 -20.09 -4.67
N ILE A 43 8.95 -19.14 -4.54
CA ILE A 43 10.36 -19.42 -4.22
C ILE A 43 10.48 -20.10 -2.85
N GLN A 44 9.77 -19.60 -1.84
CA GLN A 44 9.82 -20.20 -0.50
C GLN A 44 9.17 -21.58 -0.47
N ASN A 45 8.05 -21.77 -1.17
CA ASN A 45 7.39 -23.08 -1.32
C ASN A 45 8.31 -24.10 -2.00
N ASN A 46 9.01 -23.69 -3.07
CA ASN A 46 9.97 -24.56 -3.76
C ASN A 46 11.21 -24.89 -2.91
N ARG A 47 11.50 -24.08 -1.88
CA ARG A 47 12.55 -24.34 -0.89
C ARG A 47 12.05 -25.18 0.29
N GLY A 48 10.76 -25.51 0.34
CA GLY A 48 10.12 -26.20 1.47
C GLY A 48 10.08 -25.35 2.74
N LEU A 49 10.15 -24.02 2.61
CA LEU A 49 10.12 -23.06 3.74
C LEU A 49 8.72 -22.48 3.98
N LEU A 50 7.80 -22.74 3.06
CA LEU A 50 6.35 -22.58 3.13
C LEU A 50 5.73 -23.87 2.59
#